data_AF-A0A7R9EK26-F1
#
_entry.id   AF-A0A7R9EK26-F1
#
_cell.length_a   1.000
_cell.length_b   1.000
_cell.length_c   1.000
_cell.angle_alpha   90.00
_cell.angle_beta   90.00
_cell.angle_gamma   90.00
#
_symmetry.space_group_name_H-M   'P 1'
#
loop_
_entity.id
_entity.type
_entity.pdbx_description
1 polymer ?
#
loop_
_entity_poly.entity_id
_entity_poly.type
_entity_poly.pdbx_seq_one_letter_code
_entity_poly.pdbx_strand_id
1 'polypeptide(L)'
;MFRPMMTPEATVWSASRFNYRLHFTHFKSGVLCEKCIVQSYLQWLQDSDYNPICELCTKELATEDCVRLICYHVYHWACLDQYARQLPATTAPAGYTCPSCKVGIFPAVNLVSAVADVLREKLAGVNWARAGLGLPLVR
;
A
#
# COMPACT_ATOMS: atom_id res chain seq x y z
N MET A 1 41.07 42.71 -10.39
CA MET A 1 40.04 43.76 -10.42
C MET A 1 39.35 43.72 -11.77
N PHE A 2 38.01 43.59 -11.79
CA PHE A 2 37.10 43.66 -12.95
C PHE A 2 37.32 42.58 -14.02
N ARG A 3 36.33 41.88 -14.59
CA ARG A 3 34.90 42.09 -14.86
C ARG A 3 34.39 40.74 -15.49
N PRO A 4 33.16 40.58 -16.00
CA PRO A 4 31.84 40.65 -15.38
C PRO A 4 30.95 39.43 -15.74
N MET A 5 29.73 39.44 -15.21
CA MET A 5 28.44 38.99 -15.80
C MET A 5 28.50 38.04 -17.01
N MET A 6 27.78 36.91 -16.91
CA MET A 6 26.53 36.71 -17.64
C MET A 6 25.87 35.40 -17.23
N THR A 7 24.54 35.45 -17.20
CA THR A 7 23.57 34.40 -16.94
C THR A 7 23.86 33.08 -17.65
N PRO A 8 23.66 31.91 -17.02
CA PRO A 8 23.42 30.71 -17.80
C PRO A 8 21.99 30.76 -18.32
N GLU A 9 21.86 30.97 -19.63
CA GLU A 9 20.65 30.68 -20.37
C GLU A 9 20.17 29.27 -19.99
N ALA A 10 18.89 29.19 -19.61
CA ALA A 10 18.20 27.95 -19.33
C ALA A 10 18.06 27.16 -20.63
N THR A 11 18.99 26.26 -20.90
CA THR A 11 18.76 25.20 -21.88
C THR A 11 17.77 24.23 -21.27
N VAL A 12 16.51 24.36 -21.69
CA VAL A 12 15.40 23.48 -21.37
C VAL A 12 15.77 22.06 -21.86
N TRP A 13 16.22 21.21 -20.95
CA TRP A 13 16.23 19.76 -21.17
C TRP A 13 14.86 19.24 -20.74
N SER A 14 13.99 19.05 -21.73
CA SER A 14 12.70 18.41 -21.56
C SER A 14 12.86 16.93 -21.20
N ALA A 15 12.02 16.52 -20.25
CA ALA A 15 11.51 15.17 -20.03
C ALA A 15 12.40 14.14 -19.31
N SER A 16 12.02 13.93 -18.04
CA SER A 16 11.66 12.61 -17.50
C SER A 16 12.77 11.65 -17.08
N ARG A 17 13.11 11.68 -15.78
CA ARG A 17 13.09 10.48 -14.92
C ARG A 17 13.36 10.84 -13.46
N PHE A 18 12.35 10.59 -12.62
CA PHE A 18 12.46 10.54 -11.16
C PHE A 18 13.62 9.61 -10.78
N ASN A 19 14.70 10.16 -10.22
CA ASN A 19 15.68 9.39 -9.47
C ASN A 19 15.73 9.96 -8.07
N TYR A 20 15.01 9.29 -7.16
CA TYR A 20 15.17 9.48 -5.73
C TYR A 20 16.55 8.94 -5.34
N ARG A 21 17.55 9.83 -5.33
CA ARG A 21 18.92 9.48 -4.92
C ARG A 21 18.96 9.40 -3.40
N LEU A 22 18.49 8.29 -2.82
CA LEU A 22 18.69 7.99 -1.41
C LEU A 22 20.14 7.55 -1.21
N HIS A 23 20.99 8.50 -0.82
CA HIS A 23 22.34 8.22 -0.32
C HIS A 23 22.25 7.75 1.14
N PHE A 24 22.30 6.43 1.34
CA PHE A 24 22.57 5.86 2.66
C PHE A 24 24.06 5.48 2.74
N THR A 25 24.85 6.29 3.45
CA THR A 25 26.25 5.99 3.72
C THR A 25 26.35 5.02 4.90
N HIS A 26 26.61 3.73 4.63
CA HIS A 26 27.19 2.86 5.64
C HIS A 26 28.72 2.96 5.57
N PHE A 27 29.31 3.50 6.63
CA PHE A 27 30.75 3.65 6.79
C PHE A 27 31.34 2.37 7.37
N LYS A 28 32.08 1.60 6.57
CA LYS A 28 33.14 0.73 7.08
C LYS A 28 34.36 0.80 6.17
N SER A 29 35.44 1.33 6.75
CA SER A 29 36.84 1.21 6.36
C SER A 29 37.17 1.21 4.87
N GLY A 30 37.34 2.42 4.33
CA GLY A 30 38.59 2.80 3.65
C GLY A 30 39.00 2.08 2.35
N VAL A 31 38.08 1.48 1.60
CA VAL A 31 38.34 1.05 0.22
C VAL A 31 37.15 1.42 -0.66
N LEU A 32 37.34 2.36 -1.58
CA LEU A 32 36.33 2.75 -2.56
C LEU A 32 36.24 1.64 -3.63
N CYS A 33 35.32 0.70 -3.47
CA CYS A 33 35.03 -0.28 -4.50
C CYS A 33 34.08 0.34 -5.54
N GLU A 34 34.57 0.64 -6.75
CA GLU A 34 33.78 1.20 -7.86
C GLU A 34 32.74 0.21 -8.43
N LYS A 35 32.68 -1.01 -7.91
CA LYS A 35 31.70 -2.06 -8.27
C LYS A 35 31.16 -2.80 -7.03
N CYS A 36 30.92 -2.10 -5.92
CA CYS A 36 30.24 -2.71 -4.78
C CYS A 36 28.76 -2.94 -5.14
N ILE A 37 28.48 -4.10 -5.73
CA ILE A 37 27.11 -4.60 -5.92
C ILE A 37 26.52 -4.81 -4.52
N VAL A 38 25.47 -4.07 -4.19
CA VAL A 38 24.73 -4.22 -2.94
C VAL A 38 23.87 -5.49 -3.03
N GLN A 39 24.50 -6.67 -3.04
CA GLN A 39 23.81 -7.97 -2.99
C GLN A 39 22.85 -8.05 -1.80
N SER A 40 23.21 -7.41 -0.68
CA SER A 40 22.33 -7.33 0.49
C SER A 40 21.01 -6.61 0.22
N TYR A 41 20.94 -5.61 -0.67
CA TYR A 41 19.71 -4.88 -0.97
C TYR A 41 18.80 -5.68 -1.91
N LEU A 42 19.38 -6.36 -2.90
CA LEU A 42 18.61 -7.29 -3.75
C LEU A 42 18.08 -8.48 -2.95
N GLN A 43 18.87 -8.98 -2.00
CA GLN A 43 18.46 -10.06 -1.10
C GLN A 43 17.39 -9.59 -0.10
N TRP A 44 17.46 -8.35 0.40
CA TRP A 44 16.43 -7.75 1.25
C TRP A 44 15.13 -7.41 0.50
N LEU A 45 15.23 -7.10 -0.81
CA LEU A 45 14.06 -6.93 -1.67
C LEU A 45 13.36 -8.27 -1.95
N GLN A 46 14.10 -9.38 -2.00
CA GLN A 46 13.53 -10.73 -2.19
C GLN A 46 12.80 -11.25 -0.96
N ASP A 47 13.17 -10.80 0.25
CA ASP A 47 12.45 -11.10 1.50
C ASP A 47 11.22 -10.20 1.72
N SER A 48 10.79 -9.42 0.72
CA SER A 48 9.48 -8.76 0.82
C SER A 48 8.39 -9.84 0.75
N ASP A 49 7.78 -10.15 1.91
CA ASP A 49 6.76 -11.17 2.14
C ASP A 49 5.46 -10.96 1.33
N TYR A 50 5.57 -10.92 0.00
CA TYR A 50 4.44 -10.90 -0.90
C TYR A 50 3.90 -12.32 -0.99
N ASN A 51 2.82 -12.58 -0.25
CA ASN A 51 2.07 -13.81 -0.40
C ASN A 51 1.11 -13.67 -1.61
N PRO A 52 1.33 -14.40 -2.73
CA PRO A 52 0.45 -14.33 -3.88
C PRO A 52 -0.86 -15.10 -3.67
N ILE A 53 -1.07 -15.72 -2.50
CA ILE A 53 -2.23 -16.56 -2.19
C ILE A 53 -3.19 -15.82 -1.27
N CYS A 54 -4.48 -15.87 -1.59
CA CYS A 54 -5.53 -15.41 -0.70
C CYS A 54 -5.72 -16.40 0.45
N GLU A 55 -5.57 -15.95 1.69
CA GLU A 55 -5.69 -16.82 2.88
C GLU A 55 -7.12 -17.29 3.18
N LEU A 56 -8.14 -16.70 2.54
CA LEU A 56 -9.55 -17.10 2.73
C LEU A 56 -9.95 -18.29 1.84
N CYS A 57 -9.47 -18.32 0.59
CA CYS A 57 -9.84 -19.36 -0.38
C CYS A 57 -8.66 -20.23 -0.84
N THR A 58 -7.44 -19.92 -0.40
CA THR A 58 -6.19 -20.60 -0.76
C THR A 58 -5.86 -20.62 -2.26
N LYS A 59 -6.39 -19.65 -3.02
CA LYS A 59 -6.13 -19.48 -4.47
C LYS A 59 -5.26 -18.25 -4.74
N GLU A 60 -4.68 -18.19 -5.93
CA GLU A 60 -3.85 -17.06 -6.37
C GLU A 60 -4.65 -15.75 -6.47
N LEU A 61 -4.09 -14.67 -5.92
CA LEU A 61 -4.66 -13.31 -5.95
C LEU A 61 -4.71 -12.74 -7.37
N ALA A 62 -3.88 -13.22 -8.30
CA ALA A 62 -3.84 -12.73 -9.68
C ALA A 62 -5.09 -13.06 -10.52
N THR A 63 -5.98 -13.91 -10.01
CA THR A 63 -7.11 -14.47 -10.78
C THR A 63 -8.36 -13.58 -10.77
N GLU A 64 -8.58 -12.76 -9.73
CA GLU A 64 -9.82 -12.01 -9.51
C GLU A 64 -9.55 -10.64 -8.87
N ASP A 65 -10.60 -9.82 -8.73
CA ASP A 65 -10.52 -8.52 -8.07
C ASP A 65 -10.09 -8.67 -6.60
N CYS A 66 -9.11 -7.86 -6.20
CA CYS A 66 -8.48 -7.93 -4.90
C CYS A 66 -8.61 -6.62 -4.14
N VAL A 67 -8.64 -6.75 -2.82
CA VAL A 67 -8.66 -5.61 -1.90
C VAL A 67 -7.51 -5.73 -0.92
N ARG A 68 -6.82 -4.62 -0.70
CA ARG A 68 -5.78 -4.48 0.31
C ARG A 68 -6.36 -3.77 1.52
N LEU A 69 -6.25 -4.39 2.69
CA LEU A 69 -6.66 -3.79 3.95
C LEU A 69 -5.61 -2.78 4.46
N ILE A 70 -5.98 -1.97 5.46
CA ILE A 70 -5.03 -1.05 6.13
C ILE A 70 -3.87 -1.78 6.82
N CYS A 71 -4.07 -3.05 7.18
CA CYS A 71 -3.03 -3.92 7.74
C CYS A 71 -2.15 -4.58 6.68
N TYR A 72 -2.25 -4.14 5.41
CA TYR A 72 -1.50 -4.63 4.24
C TYR A 72 -1.79 -6.06 3.76
N HIS A 73 -2.59 -6.85 4.49
CA HIS A 73 -3.09 -8.12 3.97
C HIS A 73 -4.01 -7.91 2.76
N VAL A 74 -3.88 -8.81 1.78
CA VAL A 74 -4.62 -8.77 0.52
C VAL A 74 -5.50 -10.01 0.41
N TYR A 75 -6.75 -9.81 0.03
CA TYR A 75 -7.70 -10.89 -0.22
C TYR A 75 -8.47 -10.62 -1.51
N HIS A 76 -9.06 -11.66 -2.08
CA HIS A 76 -10.09 -11.45 -3.09
C HIS A 76 -11.25 -10.67 -2.49
N TRP A 77 -11.78 -9.71 -3.24
CA TRP A 77 -12.90 -8.90 -2.82
C TRP A 77 -14.13 -9.77 -2.49
N ALA A 78 -14.43 -10.75 -3.35
CA ALA A 78 -15.53 -11.69 -3.13
C ALA A 78 -15.37 -12.51 -1.84
N CYS A 79 -14.15 -12.93 -1.52
CA CYS A 79 -13.87 -13.68 -0.30
C CYS A 79 -14.06 -12.81 0.94
N LEU A 80 -13.61 -11.56 0.91
CA LEU A 80 -13.80 -10.62 2.02
C LEU A 80 -15.29 -10.28 2.21
N ASP A 81 -16.03 -10.04 1.13
CA ASP A 81 -17.47 -9.75 1.17
C ASP A 81 -18.25 -10.93 1.74
N GLN A 82 -17.93 -12.16 1.31
CA GLN A 82 -18.54 -13.37 1.85
C GLN A 82 -18.23 -13.54 3.35
N TYR A 83 -16.98 -13.32 3.75
CA TYR A 83 -16.57 -13.37 5.16
C TYR A 83 -17.35 -12.38 6.01
N ALA A 84 -17.50 -11.13 5.55
CA ALA A 84 -18.23 -10.10 6.27
C ALA A 84 -19.74 -10.38 6.36
N ARG A 85 -20.34 -11.02 5.34
CA ARG A 85 -21.75 -11.42 5.34
C ARG A 85 -22.07 -12.62 6.23
N GLN A 86 -21.08 -13.46 6.54
CA GLN A 86 -21.24 -14.56 7.50
C GLN A 86 -21.33 -14.05 8.94
N LEU A 87 -20.85 -12.83 9.21
CA LEU A 87 -21.01 -12.21 10.51
C LEU A 87 -22.47 -11.79 10.75
N PRO A 88 -22.95 -11.82 12.01
CA PRO A 88 -24.30 -11.37 12.33
C PRO A 88 -24.57 -9.94 11.84
N ALA A 89 -25.79 -9.65 11.40
CA ALA A 89 -26.18 -8.30 10.98
C ALA A 89 -26.10 -7.25 12.12
N THR A 90 -26.01 -7.70 13.37
CA THR A 90 -25.82 -6.87 14.57
C THR A 90 -24.34 -6.60 14.87
N THR A 91 -23.41 -7.05 14.04
CA THR A 91 -21.98 -6.84 14.23
C THR A 91 -21.69 -5.35 14.18
N ALA A 92 -21.16 -4.82 15.29
CA ALA A 92 -20.70 -3.45 15.32
C ALA A 92 -19.53 -3.24 14.34
N PRO A 93 -19.28 -2.02 13.84
CA PRO A 93 -18.19 -1.75 12.90
C PRO A 93 -16.82 -2.25 13.40
N ALA A 94 -16.57 -2.14 14.71
CA ALA A 94 -15.35 -2.64 15.34
C ALA A 94 -15.20 -4.18 15.30
N GLY A 95 -16.29 -4.92 15.10
CA GLY A 95 -16.28 -6.38 14.99
C GLY A 95 -15.85 -6.91 13.63
N TYR A 96 -15.81 -6.06 12.59
CA TYR A 96 -15.28 -6.43 11.30
C TYR A 96 -13.75 -6.35 11.33
N THR A 97 -13.12 -7.50 11.53
CA THR A 97 -11.67 -7.62 11.69
C THR A 97 -11.03 -8.44 10.59
N CYS A 98 -9.78 -8.13 10.25
CA CYS A 98 -8.95 -8.91 9.36
C CYS A 98 -8.86 -10.37 9.84
N PRO A 99 -9.09 -11.37 8.98
CA PRO A 99 -8.99 -12.78 9.34
C PRO A 99 -7.61 -13.17 9.91
N SER A 100 -6.53 -12.56 9.40
CA SER A 100 -5.14 -12.94 9.69
C SER A 100 -4.57 -12.25 10.94
N CYS A 101 -4.72 -10.92 11.08
CA CYS A 101 -4.16 -10.17 12.21
C CYS A 101 -5.20 -9.57 13.18
N LYS A 102 -6.50 -9.79 12.93
CA LYS A 102 -7.61 -9.29 13.76
C LYS A 102 -7.69 -7.76 13.90
N VAL A 103 -6.92 -7.01 13.11
CA VAL A 103 -7.02 -5.54 13.03
C VAL A 103 -8.35 -5.16 12.37
N GLY A 104 -8.99 -4.07 12.81
CA GLY A 104 -10.24 -3.56 12.23
C GLY A 104 -10.11 -3.30 10.72
N ILE A 105 -11.13 -3.70 9.96
CA ILE A 105 -11.18 -3.50 8.50
C ILE A 105 -11.43 -2.03 8.15
N PHE A 106 -12.20 -1.32 8.99
CA PHE A 106 -12.55 0.07 8.73
C PHE A 106 -11.38 1.03 9.04
N PRO A 107 -10.94 1.84 8.06
CA PRO A 107 -9.93 2.86 8.30
C PRO A 107 -10.48 3.97 9.21
N ALA A 108 -9.65 4.48 10.12
CA ALA A 108 -10.01 5.63 10.95
C ALA A 108 -10.32 6.87 10.08
N VAL A 109 -11.26 7.71 10.52
CA VAL A 109 -11.73 8.87 9.73
C VAL A 109 -10.61 9.88 9.40
N ASN A 110 -9.62 10.01 10.27
CA ASN A 110 -8.47 10.90 10.13
C ASN A 110 -7.26 10.24 9.44
N LEU A 111 -7.35 8.96 9.05
CA LEU A 111 -6.26 8.26 8.39
C LEU A 111 -6.22 8.64 6.90
N VAL A 112 -5.21 9.42 6.51
CA VAL A 112 -4.97 9.79 5.11
C VAL A 112 -3.92 8.86 4.52
N SER A 113 -4.34 7.98 3.62
CA SER A 113 -3.47 7.04 2.92
C SER A 113 -4.19 6.57 1.66
N ALA A 114 -3.49 6.46 0.54
CA ALA A 114 -4.08 5.99 -0.71
C ALA A 114 -4.77 4.62 -0.57
N VAL A 115 -4.22 3.74 0.27
CA VAL A 115 -4.84 2.43 0.56
C VAL A 115 -6.15 2.59 1.32
N ALA A 116 -6.19 3.51 2.29
CA ALA A 116 -7.39 3.78 3.07
C ALA A 116 -8.50 4.40 2.19
N ASP A 117 -8.15 5.29 1.27
CA ASP A 117 -9.12 5.93 0.38
C ASP A 117 -9.76 4.92 -0.59
N VAL A 118 -8.95 4.10 -1.26
CA VAL A 118 -9.43 3.03 -2.14
C VAL A 118 -10.29 2.01 -1.36
N LEU A 119 -9.88 1.68 -0.13
CA LEU A 119 -10.66 0.77 0.71
C LEU A 119 -12.01 1.37 1.11
N ARG A 120 -12.07 2.66 1.46
CA ARG A 120 -13.34 3.35 1.76
C ARG A 120 -14.27 3.34 0.56
N GLU A 121 -13.78 3.59 -0.63
CA GLU A 121 -14.58 3.55 -1.86
C GLU A 121 -15.18 2.18 -2.12
N LYS A 122 -14.36 1.11 -2.01
CA LYS A 122 -14.84 -0.28 -2.14
C LYS A 122 -15.88 -0.62 -1.07
N LEU A 123 -15.63 -0.28 0.19
CA LEU A 123 -16.54 -0.53 1.31
C LEU A 123 -17.85 0.28 1.19
N ALA A 124 -17.81 1.50 0.64
CA ALA A 124 -19.02 2.28 0.38
C ALA A 124 -19.95 1.58 -0.63
N GLY A 125 -19.45 0.67 -1.46
CA GLY A 125 -20.24 -0.12 -2.40
C GLY A 125 -21.08 -1.24 -1.79
N VAL A 126 -20.85 -1.64 -0.52
CA VAL A 126 -21.52 -2.80 0.09
C VAL A 126 -22.26 -2.46 1.37
N ASN A 127 -23.50 -2.95 1.49
CA ASN A 127 -24.41 -2.56 2.57
C ASN A 127 -23.90 -2.89 3.98
N TRP A 128 -23.21 -4.02 4.18
CA TRP A 128 -22.65 -4.39 5.48
C TRP A 128 -21.56 -3.41 5.95
N ALA A 129 -20.83 -2.81 5.02
CA ALA A 129 -19.74 -1.89 5.35
C ALA A 129 -20.20 -0.43 5.46
N ARG A 130 -21.28 -0.07 4.77
CA ARG A 130 -21.84 1.30 4.83
C ARG A 130 -22.23 1.72 6.24
N ALA A 131 -22.80 0.80 7.03
CA ALA A 131 -23.07 1.03 8.45
C ALA A 131 -21.79 1.38 9.23
N GLY A 132 -20.67 0.72 8.92
CA GLY A 132 -19.37 1.01 9.53
C GLY A 132 -18.71 2.30 9.09
N LEU A 133 -19.08 2.82 7.93
CA LEU A 133 -18.63 4.12 7.41
C LEU A 133 -19.58 5.28 7.78
N GLY A 134 -20.69 5.01 8.48
CA GLY A 134 -21.71 6.03 8.78
C GLY A 134 -22.50 6.48 7.54
N LEU A 135 -22.56 5.67 6.50
CA LEU A 135 -23.28 5.95 5.25
C LEU A 135 -24.68 5.33 5.27
N PRO A 136 -25.70 5.98 4.67
CA PRO A 136 -27.05 5.43 4.58
C PRO A 136 -27.04 4.15 3.72
N LEU A 137 -27.87 3.15 4.00
CA LEU A 137 -27.94 1.92 3.19
C LEU A 137 -28.39 2.24 1.75
N VAL A 138 -27.86 1.52 0.76
CA VAL A 138 -28.34 1.64 -0.63
C VAL A 138 -29.58 0.77 -0.79
N ARG A 139 -30.66 1.36 -1.32
CA ARG A 139 -31.93 0.69 -1.62
C ARG A 139 -31.82 -0.16 -2.88
#